data_AF-A0A1A7Y6M2-F1
#
_entry.id   AF-A0A1A7Y6M2-F1
#
_cell.length_a   1.000
_cell.length_b   1.000
_cell.length_c   1.000
_cell.angle_alpha   90.00
_cell.angle_beta   90.00
_cell.angle_gamma   90.00
#
_symmetry.space_group_name_H-M   'P 1'
#
loop_
_entity.id
_entity.type
_entity.pdbx_description
1 polymer ?
#
loop_
_entity_poly.entity_id
_entity_poly.type
_entity_poly.pdbx_seq_one_letter_code
_entity_poly.pdbx_strand_id
1 'polypeptide(L)'
;MEIDCQPEESMSSTFDEDSVELGDIKDMRLEAEAVVNDVLFAVTEMQVSQNLTNAPDVAYINVETREGNRYCLELTEAGLRVVGYAFDQVDEDLDTQYHETVYSLLDKLSPGYREAFGNALLQRLERLKQNGQ
;
A
#
# COMPACT_ATOMS: atom_id res chain seq x y z
N MET A 1 30.41 -31.63 42.86
CA MET A 1 29.24 -32.31 43.42
C MET A 1 28.15 -31.24 43.58
N GLU A 2 27.42 -30.82 42.54
CA GLU A 2 26.64 -31.63 41.55
C GLU A 2 25.57 -32.45 42.29
N ILE A 3 24.30 -32.66 41.89
CA ILE A 3 23.44 -32.33 40.71
C ILE A 3 21.97 -32.48 41.20
N ASP A 4 20.90 -31.88 40.64
CA ASP A 4 20.72 -30.79 39.66
C ASP A 4 19.31 -30.14 39.90
N CYS A 5 18.80 -29.24 39.04
CA CYS A 5 17.47 -28.62 39.20
C CYS A 5 16.80 -28.21 37.87
N GLN A 6 16.08 -29.14 37.23
CA GLN A 6 14.88 -28.91 36.39
C GLN A 6 14.31 -30.28 35.91
N PRO A 7 13.08 -30.38 35.34
CA PRO A 7 12.05 -29.35 35.12
C PRO A 7 10.58 -29.82 35.36
N GLU A 8 9.63 -28.99 34.89
CA GLU A 8 8.28 -29.32 34.34
C GLU A 8 7.01 -29.31 35.22
N GLU A 9 6.14 -28.33 34.87
CA GLU A 9 4.72 -28.48 34.57
C GLU A 9 3.72 -28.83 35.70
N SER A 10 2.91 -27.84 36.11
CA SER A 10 1.46 -28.04 36.32
C SER A 10 0.68 -26.74 36.29
N MET A 11 -0.17 -26.65 35.29
CA MET A 11 -1.09 -25.56 34.97
C MET A 11 -2.01 -25.19 36.16
N SER A 12 -2.21 -23.89 36.41
CA SER A 12 -3.50 -23.41 36.90
C SER A 12 -3.82 -22.03 36.33
N SER A 13 -4.86 -21.98 35.51
CA SER A 13 -5.34 -20.79 34.82
C SER A 13 -5.89 -19.76 35.81
N THR A 14 -5.58 -18.48 35.63
CA THR A 14 -6.39 -17.39 36.19
C THR A 14 -6.35 -16.21 35.24
N PHE A 15 -7.51 -15.95 34.65
CA PHE A 15 -7.97 -14.74 33.97
C PHE A 15 -7.03 -13.52 34.03
N ASP A 16 -6.50 -13.16 32.86
CA ASP A 16 -6.70 -11.79 32.38
C ASP A 16 -7.46 -11.90 31.05
N GLU A 17 -8.76 -11.59 31.11
CA GLU A 17 -9.59 -11.31 29.93
C GLU A 17 -9.34 -9.85 29.53
N ASP A 18 -8.07 -9.51 29.31
CA ASP A 18 -7.74 -8.27 28.61
C ASP A 18 -8.01 -8.54 27.13
N SER A 19 -9.26 -8.25 26.76
CA SER A 19 -9.63 -7.99 25.38
C SER A 19 -8.87 -6.75 24.93
N VAL A 20 -7.57 -6.92 24.65
CA VAL A 20 -6.73 -5.90 24.03
C VAL A 20 -7.52 -5.37 22.85
N GLU A 21 -7.91 -4.09 22.95
CA GLU A 21 -8.72 -3.48 21.93
C GLU A 21 -7.95 -3.63 20.62
N LEU A 22 -8.59 -4.26 19.63
CA LEU A 22 -8.13 -4.27 18.24
C LEU A 22 -8.25 -2.82 17.72
N GLY A 23 -7.43 -1.93 18.25
CA GLY A 23 -7.00 -0.76 17.51
C GLY A 23 -6.20 -1.30 16.36
N ASP A 24 -6.83 -1.38 15.18
CA ASP A 24 -6.21 -1.80 13.94
C ASP A 24 -4.87 -1.06 13.79
N ILE A 25 -3.76 -1.76 14.08
CA ILE A 25 -2.43 -1.27 13.75
C ILE A 25 -2.43 -1.24 12.23
N LYS A 26 -2.66 -0.05 11.68
CA LYS A 26 -2.83 0.17 10.27
C LYS A 26 -1.46 0.06 9.61
N ASP A 27 -1.01 -1.17 9.41
CA ASP A 27 0.23 -1.50 8.71
C ASP A 27 0.21 -0.83 7.34
N MET A 28 0.86 0.34 7.24
CA MET A 28 0.82 1.16 6.03
C MET A 28 1.38 0.40 4.82
N ARG A 29 2.22 -0.60 5.09
CA ARG A 29 2.68 -1.58 4.11
C ARG A 29 1.55 -2.43 3.52
N LEU A 30 0.64 -2.95 4.34
CA LEU A 30 -0.48 -3.78 3.86
C LEU A 30 -1.44 -2.95 3.00
N GLU A 31 -1.71 -1.71 3.44
CA GLU A 31 -2.47 -0.73 2.68
C GLU A 31 -1.78 -0.40 1.35
N ALA A 32 -0.46 -0.25 1.34
CA ALA A 32 0.34 -0.07 0.13
C ALA A 32 0.25 -1.28 -0.81
N GLU A 33 0.35 -2.52 -0.31
CA GLU A 33 0.21 -3.74 -1.11
C GLU A 33 -1.21 -3.86 -1.70
N ALA A 34 -2.26 -3.48 -0.96
CA ALA A 34 -3.64 -3.43 -1.46
C ALA A 34 -3.83 -2.34 -2.54
N VAL A 35 -3.30 -1.14 -2.31
CA VAL A 35 -3.28 -0.02 -3.27
C VAL A 35 -2.59 -0.42 -4.57
N VAL A 36 -1.40 -1.04 -4.48
CA VAL A 36 -0.68 -1.58 -5.63
C VAL A 36 -1.56 -2.54 -6.41
N ASN A 37 -2.18 -3.52 -5.72
CA ASN A 37 -2.97 -4.56 -6.38
C ASN A 37 -4.19 -4.01 -7.14
N ASP A 38 -4.88 -3.01 -6.59
CA ASP A 38 -6.06 -2.42 -7.22
C ASP A 38 -5.72 -1.69 -8.53
N VAL A 39 -4.64 -0.89 -8.56
CA VAL A 39 -4.33 -0.03 -9.72
C VAL A 39 -3.23 -0.55 -10.65
N LEU A 40 -2.58 -1.68 -10.33
CA LEU A 40 -1.50 -2.29 -11.14
C LEU A 40 -1.89 -2.46 -12.62
N PHE A 41 -3.15 -2.79 -12.92
CA PHE A 41 -3.62 -3.00 -14.28
C PHE A 41 -3.55 -1.73 -15.17
N ALA A 42 -3.54 -0.55 -14.56
CA ALA A 42 -3.64 0.75 -15.24
C ALA A 42 -2.28 1.48 -15.38
N VAL A 43 -1.21 0.91 -14.84
CA VAL A 43 0.17 1.41 -14.94
C VAL A 43 1.05 0.40 -15.71
N THR A 44 2.37 0.61 -15.79
CA THR A 44 3.31 -0.34 -16.41
C THR A 44 3.86 -1.31 -15.36
N GLU A 45 4.33 -0.77 -14.24
CA GLU A 45 4.79 -1.53 -13.08
C GLU A 45 4.42 -0.75 -11.81
N MET A 46 4.08 -1.45 -10.73
CA MET A 46 3.88 -0.83 -9.42
C MET A 46 4.19 -1.85 -8.33
N GLN A 47 4.94 -1.43 -7.31
CA GLN A 47 5.41 -2.30 -6.24
C GLN A 47 5.77 -1.50 -4.99
N VAL A 48 5.56 -2.08 -3.81
CA VAL A 48 6.05 -1.51 -2.54
C VAL A 48 7.59 -1.60 -2.54
N SER A 49 8.26 -0.50 -2.17
CA SER A 49 9.72 -0.49 -2.04
C SER A 49 10.16 -1.46 -0.95
N GLN A 50 11.14 -2.30 -1.27
CA GLN A 50 11.83 -3.18 -0.33
C GLN A 50 13.18 -2.60 0.13
N ASN A 51 13.57 -1.47 -0.46
CA ASN A 51 14.89 -0.84 -0.30
C ASN A 51 14.82 0.33 0.69
N LEU A 52 13.68 1.02 0.71
CA LEU A 52 13.36 2.04 1.70
C LEU A 52 12.78 1.39 2.96
N THR A 53 13.09 1.98 4.12
CA THR A 53 12.60 1.46 5.41
C THR A 53 11.10 1.73 5.55
N ASN A 54 10.28 0.71 5.30
CA ASN A 54 8.86 0.74 5.65
C ASN A 54 8.71 0.68 7.19
N ALA A 55 8.09 1.70 7.77
CA ALA A 55 7.67 1.72 9.17
C ALA A 55 6.19 1.29 9.25
N PRO A 56 5.63 0.98 10.44
CA PRO A 56 4.19 0.75 10.56
C PRO A 56 3.35 1.96 10.10
N ASP A 57 3.89 3.17 10.25
CA ASP A 57 3.23 4.45 9.96
C ASP A 57 3.45 4.97 8.53
N VAL A 58 4.50 4.49 7.83
CA VAL A 58 4.87 4.95 6.48
C VAL A 58 5.36 3.81 5.59
N ALA A 59 4.78 3.74 4.39
CA ALA A 59 5.19 2.82 3.34
C ALA A 59 5.55 3.58 2.05
N TYR A 60 6.53 3.07 1.31
CA TYR A 60 6.97 3.65 0.06
C TYR A 60 6.55 2.77 -1.12
N ILE A 61 6.06 3.38 -2.20
CA ILE A 61 5.55 2.69 -3.38
C ILE A 61 6.24 3.23 -4.64
N ASN A 62 6.90 2.35 -5.37
CA ASN A 62 7.48 2.64 -6.67
C ASN A 62 6.42 2.41 -7.76
N VAL A 63 6.27 3.34 -8.69
CA VAL A 63 5.34 3.22 -9.83
C VAL A 63 5.98 3.70 -11.13
N GLU A 64 5.86 2.89 -12.19
CA GLU A 64 6.17 3.26 -13.57
C GLU A 64 4.87 3.44 -14.34
N THR A 65 4.61 4.65 -14.83
CA THR A 65 3.40 4.97 -15.59
C THR A 65 3.45 4.39 -17.00
N ARG A 66 2.32 4.42 -17.72
CA ARG A 66 2.23 3.94 -19.11
C ARG A 66 3.00 4.80 -20.11
N GLU A 67 3.41 6.00 -19.71
CA GLU A 67 4.29 6.86 -20.49
C GLU A 67 5.79 6.55 -20.24
N GLY A 68 6.12 5.63 -19.32
CA GLY A 68 7.49 5.29 -18.92
C GLY A 68 8.10 6.19 -17.86
N ASN A 69 7.30 7.05 -17.22
CA ASN A 69 7.76 7.91 -16.12
C ASN A 69 7.79 7.10 -14.81
N ARG A 70 8.85 7.27 -14.01
CA ARG A 70 9.02 6.59 -12.72
C ARG A 70 8.84 7.57 -11.58
N TYR A 71 8.17 7.12 -10.52
CA TYR A 71 7.97 7.88 -9.31
C TYR A 71 8.17 6.99 -8.08
N CYS A 72 8.69 7.57 -7.01
CA CYS A 72 8.57 7.02 -5.66
C CYS A 72 7.49 7.82 -4.93
N LEU A 73 6.55 7.09 -4.34
CA LEU A 73 5.43 7.62 -3.58
C LEU A 73 5.62 7.26 -2.11
N GLU A 74 5.18 8.16 -1.23
CA GLU A 74 5.05 7.89 0.19
C GLU A 74 3.57 7.79 0.54
N LEU A 75 3.18 6.73 1.26
CA LEU A 75 1.86 6.52 1.84
C LEU A 75 1.97 6.62 3.37
N THR A 76 1.15 7.49 3.96
CA THR A 76 1.00 7.71 5.42
C THR A 76 -0.48 7.85 5.77
N GLU A 77 -0.82 8.05 7.03
CA GLU A 77 -2.18 8.43 7.44
C GLU A 77 -2.71 9.71 6.75
N ALA A 78 -1.83 10.62 6.32
CA ALA A 78 -2.20 11.83 5.60
C ALA A 78 -2.57 11.58 4.11
N GLY A 79 -2.36 10.36 3.60
CA GLY A 79 -2.58 9.99 2.20
C GLY A 79 -1.28 9.73 1.45
N LEU A 80 -1.29 9.98 0.14
CA LEU A 80 -0.17 9.69 -0.77
C LEU A 80 0.47 10.98 -1.31
N ARG A 81 1.81 11.05 -1.32
CA ARG A 81 2.57 12.13 -1.99
C ARG A 81 3.69 11.57 -2.87
N VAL A 82 4.26 12.40 -3.74
CA VAL A 82 5.46 12.06 -4.54
C VAL A 82 6.71 12.49 -3.78
N VAL A 83 7.60 11.55 -3.48
CA VAL A 83 8.88 11.83 -2.82
C VAL A 83 10.09 11.65 -3.74
N GLY A 84 9.90 11.17 -4.97
CA GLY A 84 10.99 11.09 -5.95
C GLY A 84 10.53 10.82 -7.38
N TYR A 85 11.42 11.08 -8.34
CA TYR A 85 11.23 10.85 -9.78
C TYR A 85 12.02 9.63 -10.30
N ALA A 86 12.40 8.75 -9.38
CA ALA A 86 13.04 7.46 -9.63
C ALA A 86 12.59 6.46 -8.57
N PHE A 87 12.79 5.17 -8.81
CA PHE A 87 12.50 4.13 -7.81
C PHE A 87 13.47 4.24 -6.62
N ASP A 88 12.95 3.97 -5.42
CA ASP A 88 13.68 4.05 -4.15
C ASP A 88 14.37 5.39 -3.88
N GLN A 89 13.92 6.46 -4.54
CA GLN A 89 14.41 7.82 -4.33
C GLN A 89 13.45 8.58 -3.42
N VAL A 90 13.97 9.07 -2.29
CA VAL A 90 13.29 10.00 -1.40
C VAL A 90 14.10 11.30 -1.38
N ASP A 91 13.47 12.39 -1.76
CA ASP A 91 14.03 13.74 -1.85
C ASP A 91 13.24 14.63 -0.89
N GLU A 92 13.85 15.02 0.24
CA GLU A 92 13.17 15.74 1.31
C GLU A 92 12.86 17.20 0.95
N ASP A 93 13.54 17.76 -0.06
CA ASP A 93 13.29 19.10 -0.60
C ASP A 93 12.07 19.12 -1.55
N LEU A 94 11.47 17.97 -1.87
CA LEU A 94 10.29 17.84 -2.72
C LEU A 94 8.99 18.17 -1.96
N ASP A 95 8.64 19.47 -1.91
CA ASP A 95 7.31 19.92 -1.44
C ASP A 95 6.22 19.54 -2.46
N THR A 96 5.70 18.31 -2.35
CA THR A 96 4.56 17.84 -3.13
C THR A 96 3.31 17.69 -2.27
N GLN A 97 2.16 18.00 -2.84
CA GLN A 97 0.88 17.93 -2.15
C GLN A 97 0.55 16.48 -1.76
N TYR A 98 -0.01 16.27 -0.55
CA TYR A 98 -0.66 15.01 -0.20
C TYR A 98 -2.01 14.87 -0.91
N HIS A 99 -2.28 13.68 -1.43
CA HIS A 99 -3.52 13.27 -2.08
C HIS A 99 -4.24 12.24 -1.23
N GLU A 100 -5.56 12.42 -1.07
CA GLU A 100 -6.42 11.51 -0.28
C GLU A 100 -6.39 10.06 -0.79
N THR A 101 -6.18 9.86 -2.10
CA THR A 101 -6.18 8.52 -2.71
C THR A 101 -5.19 8.39 -3.87
N VAL A 102 -4.79 7.15 -4.15
CA VAL A 102 -3.95 6.79 -5.30
C VAL A 102 -4.60 7.19 -6.63
N TYR A 103 -5.93 7.11 -6.76
CA TYR A 103 -6.67 7.48 -7.96
C TYR A 103 -6.50 8.97 -8.28
N SER A 104 -6.67 9.83 -7.27
CA SER A 104 -6.52 11.29 -7.38
C SER A 104 -5.06 11.73 -7.66
N LEU A 105 -4.09 10.87 -7.35
CA LEU A 105 -2.67 11.10 -7.63
C LEU A 105 -2.32 10.64 -9.04
N LEU A 106 -2.66 9.39 -9.40
CA LEU A 106 -2.38 8.83 -10.72
C LEU A 106 -3.14 9.53 -11.85
N ASP A 107 -4.34 10.07 -11.61
CA ASP A 107 -5.06 10.92 -12.58
C ASP A 107 -4.24 12.16 -13.00
N LYS A 108 -3.46 12.75 -12.08
CA LYS A 108 -2.57 13.88 -12.38
C LYS A 108 -1.22 13.45 -12.95
N LEU A 109 -0.66 12.33 -12.48
CA LEU A 109 0.68 11.86 -12.89
C LEU A 109 0.70 11.12 -14.23
N SER A 110 -0.40 10.46 -14.60
CA SER A 110 -0.45 9.45 -15.66
C SER A 110 -1.71 9.60 -16.51
N PRO A 111 -1.66 10.30 -17.66
CA PRO A 111 -2.80 10.32 -18.58
C PRO A 111 -3.18 8.91 -19.07
N GLY A 112 -2.21 8.01 -19.24
CA GLY A 112 -2.44 6.62 -19.63
C GLY A 112 -3.15 5.79 -18.55
N TYR A 113 -2.97 6.13 -17.27
CA TYR A 113 -3.77 5.56 -16.17
C TYR A 113 -5.24 5.93 -16.32
N ARG A 114 -5.52 7.22 -16.56
CA ARG A 114 -6.90 7.72 -16.73
C ARG A 114 -7.61 7.05 -17.91
N GLU A 115 -6.91 6.85 -19.02
CA GLU A 115 -7.42 6.09 -20.16
C GLU A 115 -7.63 4.61 -19.84
N ALA A 116 -6.70 3.96 -19.13
CA ALA A 116 -6.82 2.54 -18.76
C ALA A 116 -8.00 2.31 -17.79
N PHE A 117 -8.15 3.17 -16.78
CA PHE A 117 -9.24 3.13 -15.82
C PHE A 117 -10.60 3.40 -16.49
N GLY A 118 -10.67 4.41 -17.37
CA GLY A 118 -11.87 4.69 -18.16
C GLY A 118 -12.28 3.51 -19.06
N ASN A 119 -11.33 2.87 -19.73
CA ASN A 119 -11.57 1.67 -20.54
C ASN A 119 -12.06 0.47 -19.69
N ALA A 120 -11.49 0.25 -18.51
CA ALA A 120 -11.93 -0.80 -17.60
C ALA A 120 -13.39 -0.57 -17.11
N LEU A 121 -13.75 0.67 -16.82
CA LEU A 121 -15.12 1.05 -16.45
C LEU A 121 -16.11 0.84 -17.61
N LEU A 122 -15.74 1.24 -18.83
CA LEU A 122 -16.53 1.02 -20.05
C LEU A 122 -16.76 -0.47 -20.31
N GLN A 123 -15.70 -1.29 -20.28
CA GLN A 123 -15.83 -2.74 -20.45
C GLN A 123 -16.76 -3.38 -19.41
N ARG A 124 -16.75 -2.90 -18.17
CA ARG A 124 -17.63 -3.41 -17.11
C ARG A 124 -19.09 -3.01 -17.34
N LEU A 125 -19.33 -1.80 -17.84
CA LEU A 125 -20.66 -1.32 -18.25
C LEU A 125 -21.21 -2.11 -19.46
N GLU A 126 -20.37 -2.40 -20.46
CA GLU A 126 -20.77 -3.20 -21.62
C GLU A 126 -21.14 -4.64 -21.26
N ARG A 127 -20.40 -5.27 -20.33
CA ARG A 127 -20.74 -6.61 -19.82
C ARG A 127 -22.10 -6.62 -19.12
N LEU A 128 -22.38 -5.64 -18.26
CA LEU A 128 -23.69 -5.49 -17.62
C LEU A 128 -24.84 -5.35 -18.64
N LYS A 129 -24.61 -4.62 -19.74
CA LYS A 129 -25.59 -4.51 -20.84
C LYS A 129 -25.82 -5.83 -21.57
N GLN A 130 -24.78 -6.62 -21.80
CA GLN A 130 -24.86 -7.93 -22.47
C GLN A 130 -25.46 -9.02 -21.59
N ASN A 131 -25.28 -8.94 -20.27
CA ASN A 131 -25.84 -9.88 -19.30
C ASN A 131 -27.28 -9.56 -18.86
N GLY A 132 -27.88 -8.49 -19.39
CA GLY A 132 -29.25 -8.04 -19.08
C GLY A 132 -30.29 -8.32 -20.17
N GLN A 133 -30.01 -9.22 -21.11
CA GLN A 133 -30.91 -9.69 -22.17
C GLN A 133 -31.17 -11.19 -22.07
#